data_AF-A0A3D0C4J8-F1
#
_entry.id   AF-A0A3D0C4J8-F1
#
_cell.length_a   1.000
_cell.length_b   1.000
_cell.length_c   1.000
_cell.angle_alpha   90.00
_cell.angle_beta   90.00
_cell.angle_gamma   90.00
#
_symmetry.space_group_name_H-M   'P 1'
#
loop_
_entity.id
_entity.type
_entity.pdbx_description
1 polymer ?
#
loop_
_entity_poly.entity_id
_entity_poly.type
_entity_poly.pdbx_seq_one_letter_code
_entity_poly.pdbx_strand_id
1 'polypeptide(L)'
;MKLGRSFFNLYFFIISTFIIFSWALDEVWNSYLEQDIESYTGYKTLMMATGDYVQKHPKEEWEEIIAGAAERWELPLKLVSLAEVEAIDHTDHNALSHSNAHIYYFDDQVMIHYLLKNSDSVITLGPAKMPTRPRVKATYRVMILATFGIVIFIWLWPMSRDLEQLKRATRDFGQGQFDSTAPAAKSTMIAPMIASFNMMAARIKRLIEAHKELTNAVSHELRTP
;
A
#
# COMPACT_ATOMS: atom_id res chain seq x y z
N MET A 1 16.60 14.40 32.05
CA MET A 1 15.55 14.56 31.03
C MET A 1 16.01 14.02 29.66
N LYS A 2 15.91 12.71 29.39
CA LYS A 2 16.25 12.11 28.07
C LYS A 2 15.06 11.43 27.36
N LEU A 3 13.91 11.26 28.03
CA LEU A 3 12.71 10.63 27.47
C LEU A 3 12.16 11.38 26.24
N GLY A 4 12.15 12.72 26.28
CA GLY A 4 11.61 13.54 25.20
C GLY A 4 12.33 13.37 23.86
N ARG A 5 13.66 13.15 23.87
CA ARG A 5 14.43 12.92 22.64
C ARG A 5 14.08 11.61 21.96
N SER A 6 13.88 10.53 22.73
CA SER A 6 13.55 9.23 22.14
C SER A 6 12.13 9.20 21.57
N PHE A 7 11.18 9.85 22.25
CA PHE A 7 9.80 9.99 21.74
C PHE A 7 9.74 10.83 20.46
N PHE A 8 10.46 11.95 20.43
CA PHE A 8 10.51 12.81 19.26
C PHE A 8 11.20 12.12 18.07
N ASN A 9 12.31 11.40 18.30
CA ASN A 9 12.99 10.63 17.26
C ASN A 9 12.10 9.53 16.69
N LEU A 10 11.31 8.84 17.53
CA LEU A 10 10.33 7.87 17.06
C LEU A 10 9.30 8.52 16.14
N TYR A 11 8.65 9.57 16.64
CA TYR A 11 7.54 10.20 15.95
C TYR A 11 7.99 10.82 14.63
N PHE A 12 9.16 11.47 14.64
CA PHE A 12 9.80 11.97 13.44
C PHE A 12 10.11 10.86 12.43
N PHE A 13 10.64 9.72 12.89
CA PHE A 13 10.93 8.58 12.01
C PHE A 13 9.66 7.97 11.40
N ILE A 14 8.58 7.80 12.20
CA ILE A 14 7.30 7.30 11.70
C ILE A 14 6.74 8.24 10.64
N ILE A 15 6.68 9.55 10.94
CA ILE A 15 6.16 10.55 10.00
C ILE A 15 7.00 10.58 8.73
N SER A 16 8.33 10.62 8.86
CA SER A 16 9.22 10.69 7.70
C SER A 16 9.11 9.43 6.84
N THR A 17 9.03 8.25 7.45
CA THR A 17 8.81 7.00 6.72
C THR A 17 7.45 7.01 6.02
N PHE A 18 6.39 7.47 6.70
CA PHE A 18 5.05 7.56 6.12
C PHE A 18 5.01 8.55 4.94
N ILE A 19 5.64 9.71 5.05
CA ILE A 19 5.72 10.71 3.97
C ILE A 19 6.48 10.16 2.78
N ILE A 20 7.69 9.61 2.99
CA ILE A 20 8.51 9.05 1.91
C ILE A 20 7.76 7.92 1.22
N PHE A 21 7.08 7.06 1.99
CA PHE A 21 6.35 5.94 1.45
C PHE A 21 5.06 6.35 0.74
N SER A 22 4.32 7.33 1.26
CA SER A 22 3.17 7.92 0.58
C SER A 22 3.59 8.53 -0.74
N TRP A 23 4.66 9.33 -0.74
CA TRP A 23 5.21 9.93 -1.95
C TRP A 23 5.65 8.86 -2.97
N ALA A 24 6.35 7.82 -2.52
CA ALA A 24 6.76 6.72 -3.40
C ALA A 24 5.56 5.92 -3.94
N LEU A 25 4.52 5.72 -3.13
CA LEU A 25 3.27 5.10 -3.56
C LEU A 25 2.55 5.98 -4.58
N ASP A 26 2.49 7.29 -4.36
CA ASP A 26 1.85 8.25 -5.27
C ASP A 26 2.61 8.33 -6.59
N GLU A 27 3.94 8.36 -6.57
CA GLU A 27 4.78 8.35 -7.78
C GLU A 27 4.54 7.07 -8.60
N VAL A 28 4.47 5.92 -7.93
CA VAL A 28 4.10 4.65 -8.54
C VAL A 28 2.64 4.68 -9.03
N TRP A 29 1.72 5.26 -8.27
CA TRP A 29 0.30 5.30 -8.64
C TRP A 29 0.07 6.20 -9.87
N ASN A 30 0.65 7.39 -9.89
CA ASN A 30 0.48 8.36 -10.97
C ASN A 30 1.17 7.89 -12.26
N SER A 31 2.37 7.32 -12.15
CA SER A 31 3.08 6.78 -13.32
C SER A 31 2.41 5.56 -13.96
N TYR A 32 1.52 4.85 -13.24
CA TYR A 32 0.94 3.59 -13.72
C TYR A 32 -0.59 3.51 -13.78
N LEU A 33 -1.36 4.40 -13.11
CA LEU A 33 -2.84 4.27 -13.02
C LEU A 33 -3.61 5.49 -13.48
N GLU A 34 -3.15 6.71 -13.19
CA GLU A 34 -3.87 7.93 -13.63
C GLU A 34 -3.78 8.14 -15.14
N GLN A 35 -2.60 7.93 -15.73
CA GLN A 35 -2.40 8.08 -17.18
C GLN A 35 -3.29 7.12 -18.01
N ASP A 36 -3.63 5.95 -17.46
CA ASP A 36 -4.44 4.94 -18.13
C ASP A 36 -5.94 5.26 -18.06
N ILE A 37 -6.48 5.60 -16.89
CA ILE A 37 -7.92 5.86 -16.69
C ILE A 37 -8.38 7.10 -17.46
N GLU A 38 -7.54 8.14 -17.51
CA GLU A 38 -7.79 9.34 -18.30
C GLU A 38 -7.78 9.02 -19.81
N SER A 39 -6.87 8.16 -20.26
CA SER A 39 -6.78 7.75 -21.67
C SER A 39 -8.03 7.00 -22.16
N TYR A 40 -8.51 5.99 -21.42
CA TYR A 40 -9.71 5.23 -21.84
C TYR A 40 -10.97 6.08 -21.88
N THR A 41 -11.13 6.98 -20.91
CA THR A 41 -12.31 7.84 -20.83
C THR A 41 -12.30 8.87 -21.95
N GLY A 42 -11.13 9.42 -22.29
CA GLY A 42 -10.95 10.33 -23.42
C GLY A 42 -11.28 9.69 -24.77
N TYR A 43 -10.66 8.54 -25.08
CA TYR A 43 -10.92 7.83 -26.34
C TYR A 43 -12.38 7.36 -26.45
N LYS A 44 -12.97 6.86 -25.36
CA LYS A 44 -14.39 6.49 -25.33
C LYS A 44 -15.29 7.69 -25.62
N THR A 45 -14.99 8.84 -25.03
CA THR A 45 -15.76 10.08 -25.24
C THR A 45 -15.63 10.56 -26.70
N LEU A 46 -14.43 10.50 -27.26
CA LEU A 46 -14.18 10.82 -28.66
C LEU A 46 -14.97 9.91 -29.61
N MET A 47 -14.89 8.60 -29.40
CA MET A 47 -15.61 7.62 -30.22
C MET A 47 -17.13 7.76 -30.07
N MET A 48 -17.63 8.05 -28.87
CA MET A 48 -19.04 8.35 -28.63
C MET A 48 -19.48 9.61 -29.39
N ALA A 49 -18.74 10.71 -29.28
CA ALA A 49 -19.04 11.96 -29.99
C ALA A 49 -18.98 11.79 -31.52
N THR A 50 -18.01 11.00 -32.00
CA THR A 50 -17.87 10.67 -33.43
C THR A 50 -19.04 9.82 -33.90
N GLY A 51 -19.42 8.79 -33.13
CA GLY A 51 -20.60 7.97 -33.40
C GLY A 51 -21.89 8.79 -33.45
N ASP A 52 -22.11 9.67 -32.47
CA ASP A 52 -23.28 10.55 -32.42
C ASP A 52 -23.33 11.54 -33.60
N TYR A 53 -22.18 11.94 -34.15
CA TYR A 53 -22.09 12.80 -35.34
C TYR A 53 -22.35 12.02 -36.64
N VAL A 54 -21.72 10.85 -36.80
CA VAL A 54 -21.86 9.96 -37.96
C VAL A 54 -23.32 9.51 -38.12
N GLN A 55 -24.00 9.15 -37.02
CA GLN A 55 -25.41 8.72 -37.04
C GLN A 55 -26.40 9.78 -37.55
N LYS A 56 -25.99 11.05 -37.63
CA LYS A 56 -26.82 12.13 -38.21
C LYS A 56 -26.72 12.22 -39.73
N HIS A 57 -25.80 11.48 -40.34
CA HIS A 57 -25.52 11.48 -41.78
C HIS A 57 -25.96 10.17 -42.42
N PRO A 58 -26.18 10.13 -43.75
CA PRO A 58 -26.45 8.89 -44.49
C PRO A 58 -25.31 7.87 -44.33
N LYS A 59 -25.65 6.57 -44.31
CA LYS A 59 -24.68 5.48 -44.12
C LYS A 59 -23.53 5.47 -45.11
N GLU A 60 -23.76 5.98 -46.32
CA GLU A 60 -22.77 6.07 -47.39
C GLU A 60 -21.64 7.05 -47.05
N GLU A 61 -21.91 8.06 -46.22
CA GLU A 61 -20.93 9.08 -45.80
C GLU A 61 -20.15 8.67 -44.55
N TRP A 62 -20.55 7.59 -43.87
CA TRP A 62 -19.97 7.20 -42.57
C TRP A 62 -18.49 6.87 -42.67
N GLU A 63 -18.10 6.17 -43.73
CA GLU A 63 -16.71 5.78 -43.95
C GLU A 63 -15.82 7.01 -44.23
N GLU A 64 -16.31 7.96 -45.02
CA GLU A 64 -15.60 9.21 -45.33
C GLU A 64 -15.43 10.09 -44.08
N ILE A 65 -16.48 10.24 -43.28
CA ILE A 65 -16.44 11.03 -42.04
C ILE A 65 -15.43 10.43 -41.05
N ILE A 66 -15.41 9.11 -40.89
CA ILE A 66 -14.49 8.43 -39.98
C ILE A 66 -13.05 8.49 -40.50
N ALA A 67 -12.84 8.36 -41.81
CA ALA A 67 -11.52 8.53 -42.43
C ALA A 67 -10.98 9.95 -42.24
N GLY A 68 -11.81 10.98 -42.45
CA GLY A 68 -11.43 12.37 -42.19
C GLY A 68 -11.13 12.65 -40.71
N ALA A 69 -11.86 12.01 -39.80
CA ALA A 69 -11.59 12.07 -38.36
C ALA A 69 -10.27 11.37 -37.99
N ALA A 70 -9.98 10.23 -38.63
CA ALA A 70 -8.73 9.49 -38.45
C ALA A 70 -7.51 10.35 -38.82
N GLU A 71 -7.56 11.02 -39.97
CA GLU A 71 -6.51 11.91 -40.45
C GLU A 71 -6.37 13.14 -39.57
N ARG A 72 -7.48 13.81 -39.24
CA ARG A 72 -7.48 15.05 -38.44
C ARG A 72 -6.93 14.86 -37.03
N TRP A 73 -7.24 13.73 -36.40
CA TRP A 73 -6.84 13.45 -35.02
C TRP A 73 -5.57 12.62 -34.93
N GLU A 74 -4.97 12.22 -36.06
CA GLU A 74 -3.81 11.34 -36.12
C GLU A 74 -4.03 10.02 -35.37
N LEU A 75 -5.27 9.54 -35.39
CA LEU A 75 -5.68 8.31 -34.70
C LEU A 75 -6.10 7.25 -35.73
N PRO A 76 -5.67 5.98 -35.57
CA PRO A 76 -6.04 4.90 -36.47
C PRO A 76 -7.51 4.50 -36.26
N LEU A 77 -8.43 5.28 -36.81
CA LEU A 77 -9.87 5.03 -36.77
C LEU A 77 -10.33 4.33 -38.05
N LYS A 78 -11.18 3.30 -37.89
CA LYS A 78 -11.79 2.57 -39.00
C LYS A 78 -13.24 2.22 -38.67
N LEU A 79 -14.08 2.15 -39.69
CA LEU A 79 -15.43 1.60 -39.59
C LEU A 79 -15.40 0.13 -40.00
N VAL A 80 -15.89 -0.75 -39.16
CA VAL A 80 -15.98 -2.19 -39.42
C VAL A 80 -17.37 -2.70 -39.07
N SER A 81 -17.76 -3.86 -39.59
CA SER A 81 -19.05 -4.46 -39.25
C SER A 81 -18.98 -5.24 -37.93
N LEU A 82 -20.12 -5.37 -37.24
CA LEU A 82 -20.20 -6.19 -36.02
C LEU A 82 -19.80 -7.64 -36.28
N ALA A 83 -20.23 -8.21 -37.41
CA ALA A 83 -19.88 -9.57 -37.81
C ALA A 83 -18.36 -9.78 -38.02
N GLU A 84 -17.67 -8.77 -38.54
CA GLU A 84 -16.21 -8.81 -38.71
C GLU A 84 -15.48 -8.75 -37.37
N VAL A 85 -15.98 -7.97 -36.41
CA VAL A 85 -15.44 -7.92 -35.05
C VAL A 85 -15.71 -9.21 -34.27
N GLU A 86 -16.89 -9.82 -34.45
CA GLU A 86 -17.24 -11.10 -33.82
C GLU A 86 -16.50 -12.29 -34.43
N ALA A 87 -16.13 -12.22 -35.72
CA ALA A 87 -15.33 -13.25 -36.39
C ALA A 87 -13.85 -13.24 -35.95
N ILE A 88 -13.40 -12.13 -35.37
CA ILE A 88 -12.07 -11.97 -34.79
C ILE A 88 -12.09 -12.64 -33.39
N ASP A 89 -12.01 -13.97 -33.39
CA ASP A 89 -12.04 -14.82 -32.18
C ASP A 89 -10.82 -14.55 -31.30
N HIS A 90 -11.06 -13.90 -30.16
CA HIS A 90 -10.02 -13.61 -29.18
C HIS A 90 -10.49 -14.00 -27.78
N THR A 91 -9.84 -15.03 -27.25
CA THR A 91 -10.17 -15.79 -26.03
C THR A 91 -10.16 -14.97 -24.72
N ASP A 92 -9.86 -13.67 -24.77
CA ASP A 92 -9.73 -12.75 -23.63
C ASP A 92 -10.68 -11.54 -23.74
N HIS A 93 -11.98 -11.79 -23.94
CA HIS A 93 -13.02 -10.76 -23.90
C HIS A 93 -13.20 -10.22 -22.46
N ASN A 94 -12.38 -9.25 -22.05
CA ASN A 94 -12.68 -8.43 -20.88
C ASN A 94 -13.71 -7.35 -21.26
N ALA A 95 -14.94 -7.79 -21.50
CA ALA A 95 -16.05 -6.90 -21.75
C ALA A 95 -16.37 -6.11 -20.48
N LEU A 96 -16.02 -4.82 -20.47
CA LEU A 96 -16.73 -3.85 -19.63
C LEU A 96 -18.13 -3.64 -20.25
N SER A 97 -18.99 -4.65 -20.10
CA SER A 97 -20.37 -4.74 -20.60
C SER A 97 -21.34 -3.72 -19.97
N HIS A 98 -20.83 -2.59 -19.49
CA HIS A 98 -21.62 -1.47 -18.99
C HIS A 98 -21.75 -0.33 -20.00
N SER A 99 -21.15 -0.46 -21.20
CA SER A 99 -21.27 0.54 -22.27
C SER A 99 -20.99 -0.09 -23.63
N ASN A 100 -21.49 0.51 -24.72
CA ASN A 100 -21.26 0.13 -26.12
C ASN A 100 -19.78 0.08 -26.57
N ALA A 101 -18.81 0.11 -25.66
CA ALA A 101 -17.38 0.10 -25.96
C ALA A 101 -16.75 -1.22 -25.47
N HIS A 102 -16.05 -1.91 -26.37
CA HIS A 102 -15.26 -3.11 -26.09
C HIS A 102 -13.78 -2.78 -26.27
N ILE A 103 -12.94 -3.15 -25.30
CA ILE A 103 -11.49 -2.91 -25.34
C ILE A 103 -10.80 -4.27 -25.51
N TYR A 104 -9.89 -4.34 -26.49
CA TYR A 104 -9.13 -5.52 -26.85
C TYR A 104 -7.62 -5.24 -26.75
N TYR A 105 -6.86 -6.24 -26.30
CA TYR A 105 -5.41 -6.18 -26.13
C TYR A 105 -4.73 -7.32 -26.89
N PHE A 106 -3.77 -7.00 -27.76
CA PHE A 106 -2.94 -7.97 -28.50
C PHE A 106 -1.54 -7.45 -28.71
N ASP A 107 -0.52 -8.22 -28.33
CA ASP A 107 0.89 -7.90 -28.60
C ASP A 107 1.28 -6.45 -28.21
N ASP A 108 0.90 -6.04 -26.98
CA ASP A 108 1.07 -4.67 -26.43
C ASP A 108 0.39 -3.54 -27.24
N GLN A 109 -0.52 -3.90 -28.15
CA GLN A 109 -1.37 -2.97 -28.89
C GLN A 109 -2.80 -3.07 -28.38
N VAL A 110 -3.46 -1.93 -28.31
CA VAL A 110 -4.86 -1.83 -27.91
C VAL A 110 -5.71 -1.53 -29.14
N MET A 111 -6.81 -2.26 -29.24
CA MET A 111 -7.92 -1.96 -30.13
C MET A 111 -9.13 -1.60 -29.29
N ILE A 112 -9.76 -0.46 -29.55
CA ILE A 112 -11.01 -0.08 -28.89
C ILE A 112 -12.12 -0.11 -29.94
N HIS A 113 -13.15 -0.91 -29.70
CA HIS A 113 -14.32 -1.05 -30.55
C HIS A 113 -15.50 -0.32 -29.89
N TYR A 114 -16.22 0.51 -30.63
CA TYR A 114 -17.42 1.20 -30.17
C TYR A 114 -18.59 0.88 -31.09
N LEU A 115 -19.58 0.17 -30.57
CA LEU A 115 -20.79 -0.18 -31.27
C LEU A 115 -21.72 1.04 -31.37
N LEU A 116 -22.04 1.43 -32.60
CA LEU A 116 -23.02 2.46 -32.85
C LEU A 116 -24.41 1.97 -32.41
N LYS A 117 -25.15 2.81 -31.70
CA LYS A 117 -26.53 2.50 -31.28
C LYS A 117 -27.39 2.23 -32.52
N ASN A 118 -28.15 1.14 -32.50
CA ASN A 118 -29.10 0.76 -33.55
C ASN A 118 -28.48 0.50 -34.94
N SER A 119 -27.20 0.12 -35.01
CA SER A 119 -26.57 -0.34 -36.25
C SER A 119 -25.54 -1.44 -36.03
N ASP A 120 -25.34 -2.29 -37.02
CA ASP A 120 -24.32 -3.36 -37.00
C ASP A 120 -22.93 -2.83 -37.40
N SER A 121 -22.64 -1.58 -37.07
CA SER A 121 -21.43 -0.88 -37.44
C SER A 121 -20.65 -0.48 -36.18
N VAL A 122 -19.35 -0.69 -36.23
CA VAL A 122 -18.44 -0.54 -35.09
C VAL A 122 -17.30 0.38 -35.50
N ILE A 123 -17.09 1.45 -34.72
CA ILE A 123 -15.89 2.27 -34.85
C ILE A 123 -14.76 1.56 -34.12
N THR A 124 -13.66 1.32 -34.81
CA THR A 124 -12.46 0.69 -34.24
C THR A 124 -11.32 1.70 -34.20
N LEU A 125 -10.72 1.85 -33.02
CA LEU A 125 -9.50 2.63 -32.79
C LEU A 125 -8.34 1.67 -32.55
N GLY A 126 -7.39 1.62 -33.48
CA GLY A 126 -6.15 0.85 -33.33
C GLY A 126 -5.64 0.23 -34.65
N PRO A 127 -4.48 -0.44 -34.62
CA PRO A 127 -3.69 -0.73 -33.43
C PRO A 127 -2.90 0.49 -32.93
N ALA A 128 -3.00 0.77 -31.63
CA ALA A 128 -2.18 1.78 -30.97
C ALA A 128 -1.34 1.15 -29.86
N LYS A 129 -0.06 1.51 -29.78
CA LYS A 129 0.79 1.17 -28.63
C LYS A 129 0.30 1.96 -27.43
N MET A 130 -0.58 1.37 -26.64
CA MET A 130 -0.96 1.94 -25.35
C MET A 130 -0.08 1.34 -24.27
N PRO A 131 0.19 2.07 -23.17
CA PRO A 131 0.78 1.47 -21.99
C PRO A 131 -0.15 0.36 -21.49
N THR A 132 0.20 -0.90 -21.80
CA THR A 132 -0.56 -2.05 -21.33
C THR A 132 -0.34 -2.25 -19.83
N ARG A 133 -1.23 -3.05 -19.24
CA ARG A 133 -1.11 -3.59 -17.88
C ARG A 133 -0.40 -4.96 -17.90
N PRO A 134 0.93 -5.06 -17.81
CA PRO A 134 1.56 -6.29 -17.38
C PRO A 134 1.07 -6.63 -15.98
N ARG A 135 0.56 -7.85 -15.76
CA ARG A 135 0.31 -8.38 -14.39
C ARG A 135 1.55 -8.29 -13.49
N VAL A 136 2.72 -8.27 -14.13
CA VAL A 136 4.03 -7.99 -13.53
C VAL A 136 4.04 -6.68 -12.72
N LYS A 137 3.22 -5.68 -13.10
CA LYS A 137 3.07 -4.38 -12.41
C LYS A 137 2.37 -4.50 -11.04
N ALA A 138 1.42 -5.44 -10.89
CA ALA A 138 0.78 -5.71 -9.60
C ALA A 138 1.73 -6.40 -8.61
N THR A 139 2.65 -7.22 -9.11
CA THR A 139 3.71 -7.84 -8.29
C THR A 139 4.60 -6.78 -7.65
N TYR A 140 4.99 -5.74 -8.38
CA TYR A 140 5.79 -4.64 -7.79
C TYR A 140 5.04 -3.92 -6.66
N ARG A 141 3.73 -3.72 -6.78
CA ARG A 141 2.90 -3.15 -5.70
C ARG A 141 2.95 -4.01 -4.44
N VAL A 142 2.73 -5.33 -4.59
CA VAL A 142 2.77 -6.26 -3.47
C VAL A 142 4.18 -6.32 -2.86
N MET A 143 5.21 -6.31 -3.69
CA MET A 143 6.61 -6.30 -3.24
C MET A 143 6.94 -5.04 -2.43
N ILE A 144 6.57 -3.85 -2.92
CA ILE A 144 6.79 -2.58 -2.22
C ILE A 144 6.07 -2.57 -0.86
N LEU A 145 4.80 -2.99 -0.83
CA LEU A 145 4.03 -3.09 0.42
C LEU A 145 4.61 -4.14 1.37
N ALA A 146 5.08 -5.27 0.85
CA ALA A 146 5.73 -6.31 1.66
C ALA A 146 7.06 -5.80 2.24
N THR A 147 7.90 -5.13 1.46
CA THR A 147 9.14 -4.51 1.94
C THR A 147 8.85 -3.50 3.05
N PHE A 148 7.81 -2.68 2.91
CA PHE A 148 7.39 -1.75 3.95
C PHE A 148 6.98 -2.47 5.25
N GLY A 149 6.17 -3.52 5.13
CA GLY A 149 5.79 -4.36 6.27
C GLY A 149 7.01 -4.98 6.97
N ILE A 150 8.01 -5.42 6.20
CA ILE A 150 9.26 -5.96 6.73
C ILE A 150 10.07 -4.90 7.47
N VAL A 151 10.19 -3.69 6.93
CA VAL A 151 10.92 -2.58 7.58
C VAL A 151 10.27 -2.23 8.93
N ILE A 152 8.94 -2.10 8.97
CA ILE A 152 8.20 -1.87 10.22
C ILE A 152 8.40 -3.04 11.19
N PHE A 153 8.31 -4.28 10.70
CA PHE A 153 8.46 -5.47 11.53
C PHE A 153 9.85 -5.55 12.18
N ILE A 154 10.92 -5.38 11.40
CA ILE A 154 12.31 -5.40 11.91
C ILE A 154 12.50 -4.33 12.97
N TRP A 155 11.88 -3.16 12.79
CA TRP A 155 12.00 -2.05 13.72
C TRP A 155 11.18 -2.25 15.01
N LEU A 156 9.96 -2.80 14.90
CA LEU A 156 9.06 -3.03 16.04
C LEU A 156 9.44 -4.27 16.86
N TRP A 157 10.10 -5.25 16.24
CA TRP A 157 10.51 -6.50 16.88
C TRP A 157 11.38 -6.33 18.13
N PRO A 158 12.49 -5.56 18.14
CA PRO A 158 13.30 -5.35 19.34
C PRO A 158 12.53 -4.62 20.44
N MET A 159 11.63 -3.69 20.07
CA MET A 159 10.76 -2.97 21.00
C MET A 159 9.81 -3.92 21.74
N SER A 160 9.14 -4.80 20.98
CA SER A 160 8.22 -5.81 21.53
C SER A 160 8.95 -6.77 22.45
N ARG A 161 10.13 -7.25 22.05
CA ARG A 161 10.95 -8.16 22.84
C ARG A 161 11.38 -7.55 24.18
N ASP A 162 11.85 -6.31 24.17
CA ASP A 162 12.30 -5.64 25.40
C ASP A 162 11.12 -5.39 26.36
N LEU A 163 9.94 -5.06 25.82
CA LEU A 163 8.74 -4.86 26.64
C LEU A 163 8.28 -6.16 27.30
N GLU A 164 8.33 -7.28 26.58
CA GLU A 164 8.02 -8.60 27.12
C GLU A 164 9.03 -9.02 28.21
N GLN A 165 10.31 -8.71 28.02
CA GLN A 165 11.34 -8.96 29.05
C GLN A 165 11.12 -8.12 30.31
N LEU A 166 10.79 -6.84 30.16
CA LEU A 166 10.45 -5.96 31.27
C LEU A 166 9.18 -6.43 32.00
N LYS A 167 8.15 -6.86 31.26
CA LYS A 167 6.91 -7.41 31.82
C LYS A 167 7.19 -8.65 32.66
N ARG A 168 8.03 -9.57 32.18
CA ARG A 168 8.43 -10.78 32.92
C ARG A 168 9.17 -10.43 34.21
N ALA A 169 10.21 -9.61 34.12
CA ALA A 169 10.98 -9.18 35.29
C ALA A 169 10.09 -8.48 36.34
N THR A 170 9.15 -7.64 35.89
CA THR A 170 8.19 -6.97 36.77
C THR A 170 7.25 -7.96 37.46
N ARG A 171 6.77 -8.98 36.72
CA ARG A 171 5.91 -10.02 37.28
C ARG A 171 6.65 -10.87 38.32
N ASP A 172 7.87 -11.31 38.01
CA ASP A 172 8.68 -12.13 38.91
C ASP A 172 9.00 -11.35 40.20
N PHE A 173 9.39 -10.08 40.05
CA PHE A 173 9.63 -9.18 41.18
C PHE A 173 8.37 -9.01 42.05
N GLY A 174 7.21 -8.83 41.43
CA GLY A 174 5.92 -8.73 42.13
C GLY A 174 5.48 -10.02 42.83
N GLN A 175 6.02 -11.17 42.43
CA GLN A 175 5.79 -12.47 43.09
C GLN A 175 6.78 -12.73 44.24
N GLY A 176 7.62 -11.76 44.61
CA GLY A 176 8.57 -11.87 45.72
C GLY A 176 9.97 -12.34 45.31
N GLN A 177 10.24 -12.50 44.00
CA GLN A 177 11.58 -12.79 43.50
C GLN A 177 12.39 -11.49 43.37
N PHE A 178 12.83 -10.94 44.51
CA PHE A 178 13.48 -9.61 44.57
C PHE A 178 14.88 -9.55 43.92
N ASP A 179 15.42 -10.70 43.51
CA ASP A 179 16.65 -10.80 42.72
C ASP A 179 16.40 -10.66 41.20
N SER A 180 15.13 -10.67 40.77
CA SER A 180 14.78 -10.53 39.35
C SER A 180 15.08 -9.12 38.84
N THR A 181 15.83 -9.04 37.74
CA THR A 181 16.15 -7.79 37.04
C THR A 181 15.83 -7.91 35.57
N ALA A 182 15.45 -6.80 34.94
CA ALA A 182 15.21 -6.76 33.52
C ALA A 182 16.56 -6.72 32.77
N PRO A 183 16.76 -7.56 31.74
CA PRO A 183 17.98 -7.56 30.92
C PRO A 183 18.15 -6.24 30.14
N ALA A 184 19.38 -5.95 29.69
CA ALA A 184 19.66 -4.73 28.94
C ALA A 184 18.80 -4.63 27.67
N ALA A 185 18.16 -3.47 27.48
CA ALA A 185 17.32 -3.20 26.32
C ALA A 185 18.14 -3.21 25.02
N LYS A 186 17.58 -3.80 23.96
CA LYS A 186 18.09 -3.67 22.59
C LYS A 186 17.54 -2.42 21.90
N SER A 187 16.32 -2.03 22.24
CA SER A 187 15.67 -0.81 21.81
C SER A 187 16.14 0.36 22.66
N THR A 188 16.67 1.39 21.99
CA THR A 188 17.04 2.66 22.62
C THR A 188 15.85 3.30 23.35
N MET A 189 14.63 3.00 22.92
CA MET A 189 13.42 3.60 23.45
C MET A 189 12.95 2.98 24.77
N ILE A 190 13.11 1.67 24.94
CA ILE A 190 12.76 0.95 26.18
C ILE A 190 13.89 1.01 27.22
N ALA A 191 15.13 1.26 26.79
CA ALA A 191 16.29 1.32 27.68
C ALA A 191 16.10 2.18 28.94
N PRO A 192 15.53 3.40 28.88
CA PRO A 192 15.29 4.21 30.08
C PRO A 192 14.27 3.58 31.04
N MET A 193 13.27 2.86 30.52
CA MET A 193 12.26 2.17 31.34
C MET A 193 12.88 0.99 32.08
N ILE A 194 13.66 0.16 31.38
CA ILE A 194 14.40 -0.96 31.99
C ILE A 194 15.36 -0.45 33.07
N ALA A 195 16.10 0.63 32.79
CA ALA A 195 17.00 1.23 33.76
C ALA A 195 16.25 1.74 35.01
N SER A 196 15.09 2.36 34.81
CA SER A 196 14.26 2.86 35.92
C SER A 196 13.69 1.71 36.76
N PHE A 197 13.23 0.64 36.11
CA PHE A 197 12.77 -0.58 36.79
C PHE A 197 13.88 -1.22 37.61
N ASN A 198 15.07 -1.44 37.03
CA ASN A 198 16.20 -2.05 37.75
C ASN A 198 16.66 -1.19 38.94
N MET A 199 16.65 0.15 38.79
CA MET A 199 16.94 1.06 39.90
C MET A 199 15.92 0.91 41.03
N MET A 200 14.63 0.85 40.70
CA MET A 200 13.56 0.66 41.67
C MET A 200 13.69 -0.69 42.39
N ALA A 201 13.89 -1.78 41.64
CA ALA A 201 14.06 -3.12 42.18
C ALA A 201 15.24 -3.19 43.18
N ALA A 202 16.39 -2.59 42.82
CA ALA A 202 17.56 -2.54 43.70
C ALA A 202 17.30 -1.75 45.00
N ARG A 203 16.53 -0.65 44.94
CA ARG A 203 16.18 0.14 46.13
C ARG A 203 15.25 -0.63 47.07
N ILE A 204 14.22 -1.27 46.51
CA ILE A 204 13.27 -2.07 47.29
C ILE A 204 13.98 -3.27 47.94
N LYS A 205 14.85 -3.96 47.20
CA LYS A 205 15.64 -5.08 47.75
C LYS A 205 16.45 -4.66 48.98
N ARG A 206 17.20 -3.55 48.88
CA ARG A 206 17.97 -2.99 50.01
C ARG A 206 17.09 -2.62 51.20
N LEU A 207 15.89 -2.09 50.96
CA LEU A 207 14.95 -1.74 52.02
C LEU A 207 14.45 -2.99 52.77
N ILE A 208 14.16 -4.06 52.03
CA ILE A 208 13.74 -5.35 52.61
C ILE A 208 14.88 -5.98 53.43
N GLU A 209 16.11 -5.96 52.90
CA GLU A 209 17.30 -6.46 53.62
C GLU A 209 17.53 -5.69 54.93
N ALA A 210 17.51 -4.35 54.88
CA ALA A 210 17.67 -3.52 56.08
C ALA A 210 16.56 -3.75 57.11
N HIS A 211 15.31 -3.92 56.67
CA HIS A 211 14.21 -4.25 57.58
C HIS A 211 14.41 -5.62 58.25
N LYS A 212 14.91 -6.61 57.51
CA LYS A 212 15.21 -7.95 58.05
C LYS A 212 16.35 -7.89 59.07
N GLU A 213 17.41 -7.13 58.79
CA GLU A 213 18.52 -6.93 59.73
C GLU A 213 18.06 -6.24 61.02
N LEU A 214 17.28 -5.16 60.93
CA LEU A 214 16.73 -4.47 62.09
C LEU A 214 15.84 -5.40 62.94
N THR A 215 14.96 -6.17 62.29
CA THR A 215 14.07 -7.10 63.00
C THR A 215 14.85 -8.19 63.74
N ASN A 216 15.93 -8.69 63.11
CA ASN A 216 16.81 -9.67 63.72
C ASN A 216 17.60 -9.06 64.89
N ALA A 217 18.14 -7.85 64.74
CA ALA A 217 18.88 -7.17 65.80
C ALA A 217 18.00 -6.89 67.03
N VAL A 218 16.78 -6.38 66.82
CA VAL A 218 15.80 -6.15 67.90
C VAL A 218 15.42 -7.46 68.59
N SER A 219 15.22 -8.54 67.82
CA SER A 219 14.94 -9.87 68.40
C SER A 219 16.12 -10.41 69.20
N HIS A 220 17.34 -10.07 68.82
CA HIS A 220 18.55 -10.47 69.53
C HIS A 220 18.68 -9.71 70.86
N GLU A 221 18.47 -8.39 70.87
CA GLU A 221 18.47 -7.54 72.07
C GLU A 221 17.37 -7.93 73.07
N LEU A 222 16.18 -8.30 72.60
CA LEU A 222 15.09 -8.77 73.48
C LEU A 222 15.32 -10.14 74.11
N ARG A 223 16.24 -10.95 73.54
CA ARG A 223 16.45 -12.35 73.96
C ARG A 223 17.71 -12.53 74.82
N THR A 224 18.57 -11.51 74.90
CA THR A 224 19.64 -11.41 75.88
C THR A 224 19.18 -10.51 77.04
N PRO A 225 18.96 -11.06 78.25
CA PRO A 225 18.51 -10.29 79.42
C PRO A 225 19.56 -9.31 79.94
#